data_AF-A0A0L0H1D5-F1
#
_entry.id   AF-A0A0L0H1D5-F1
#
_cell.length_a   1.000
_cell.length_b   1.000
_cell.length_c   1.000
_cell.angle_alpha   90.00
_cell.angle_beta   90.00
_cell.angle_gamma   90.00
#
_symmetry.space_group_name_H-M   'P 1'
#
loop_
_entity.id
_entity.type
_entity.pdbx_description
1 polymer ?
#
loop_
_entity_poly.entity_id
_entity_poly.type
_entity_poly.pdbx_seq_one_letter_code
_entity_poly.pdbx_strand_id
1 'polypeptide(L)'
;RLSLATEVDDVWDGPASLDGKRIATSYPHLLKRYLDQKGISFKSCLLNGSVEVAPRAGLADAICDLVSTGATLEANGLREVEVIYRSKACLIQRDGEMEDAKQQLIDKLLTRIQGVIQARESKYIMLHAPTERLDEVIALLPGAERPTILPLAGDQQRVAMHMVSTETLFWETMEKLKVLGASSILVLPIEKMME
;
A
#
# COMPACT_ATOMS: atom_id res chain seq x y z
N ARG A 1 9.59 2.08 -0.43
CA ARG A 1 9.76 2.65 0.93
C ARG A 1 11.18 3.20 1.02
N LEU A 2 11.46 4.22 1.82
CA LEU A 2 12.81 4.73 2.06
C LEU A 2 13.26 4.24 3.44
N SER A 3 14.40 3.57 3.49
CA SER A 3 14.80 2.82 4.67
C SER A 3 16.29 2.93 4.94
N LEU A 4 16.65 2.81 6.21
CA LEU A 4 18.02 2.59 6.67
C LEU A 4 18.40 1.13 6.43
N ALA A 5 19.64 0.92 5.98
CA ALA A 5 20.25 -0.39 5.85
C ALA A 5 21.71 -0.36 6.34
N THR A 6 22.11 -1.44 6.97
CA THR A 6 23.46 -1.67 7.52
C THR A 6 24.01 -2.98 6.96
N GLU A 7 25.29 -3.27 7.19
CA GLU A 7 25.86 -4.58 6.85
C GLU A 7 25.10 -5.70 7.59
N VAL A 8 25.00 -6.87 6.96
CA VAL A 8 24.21 -8.00 7.48
C VAL A 8 24.75 -8.49 8.83
N ASP A 9 26.07 -8.41 9.02
CA ASP A 9 26.77 -8.89 10.21
C ASP A 9 26.77 -7.87 11.37
N ASP A 10 26.44 -6.60 11.09
CA ASP A 10 26.38 -5.56 12.12
C ASP A 10 25.16 -5.72 13.03
N VAL A 11 25.35 -5.67 14.35
CA VAL A 11 24.25 -5.65 15.30
C VAL A 11 23.48 -4.33 15.20
N TRP A 12 22.15 -4.42 15.08
CA TRP A 12 21.28 -3.24 15.03
C TRP A 12 20.58 -3.03 16.37
N ASP A 13 21.09 -2.07 17.15
CA ASP A 13 20.52 -1.64 18.44
C ASP A 13 19.63 -0.40 18.31
N GLY A 14 19.04 -0.22 17.12
CA GLY A 14 18.20 0.92 16.79
C GLY A 14 18.99 2.15 16.30
N PRO A 15 18.29 3.25 16.01
CA PRO A 15 18.86 4.41 15.33
C PRO A 15 19.98 5.11 16.10
N ALA A 16 19.98 5.01 17.43
CA ALA A 16 21.02 5.60 18.26
C ALA A 16 22.43 5.06 17.93
N SER A 17 22.52 3.84 17.39
CA SER A 17 23.79 3.26 16.91
C SER A 17 24.41 4.01 15.72
N LEU A 18 23.63 4.88 15.07
CA LEU A 18 24.05 5.71 13.94
C LEU A 18 24.66 7.05 14.36
N ASP A 19 24.71 7.37 15.66
CA ASP A 19 25.23 8.65 16.12
C ASP A 19 26.71 8.83 15.75
N GLY A 20 27.02 9.95 15.09
CA GLY A 20 28.34 10.28 14.55
C GLY A 20 28.77 9.48 13.31
N LYS A 21 27.98 8.50 12.86
CA LYS A 21 28.29 7.65 11.69
C LYS A 21 28.15 8.41 10.37
N ARG A 22 28.82 7.91 9.33
CA ARG A 22 28.64 8.35 7.95
C ARG A 22 27.50 7.58 7.31
N ILE A 23 26.51 8.27 6.75
CA ILE A 23 25.38 7.62 6.08
C ILE A 23 25.31 8.08 4.64
N ALA A 24 25.37 7.13 3.70
CA ALA A 24 25.21 7.40 2.28
C ALA A 24 23.74 7.44 1.87
N THR A 25 23.34 8.44 1.11
CA THR A 25 21.95 8.56 0.63
C THR A 25 21.81 9.50 -0.56
N SER A 26 20.81 9.24 -1.40
CA SER A 26 20.30 10.18 -2.40
C SER A 26 19.27 11.16 -1.82
N TYR A 27 18.85 10.96 -0.55
CA TYR A 27 17.75 11.68 0.10
C TYR A 27 18.18 12.38 1.40
N PRO A 28 19.21 13.26 1.38
CA PRO A 28 19.84 13.80 2.59
C PRO A 28 18.87 14.58 3.48
N HIS A 29 17.93 15.33 2.90
CA HIS A 29 16.96 16.11 3.67
C HIS A 29 15.91 15.25 4.38
N LEU A 30 15.47 14.14 3.75
CA LEU A 30 14.52 13.21 4.37
C LEU A 30 15.18 12.45 5.51
N LEU A 31 16.40 11.96 5.29
CA LEU A 31 17.21 11.31 6.31
C LEU A 31 17.51 12.25 7.48
N LYS A 32 17.95 13.48 7.18
CA LYS A 32 18.26 14.48 8.20
C LYS A 32 17.04 14.78 9.08
N ARG A 33 15.88 15.05 8.47
CA ARG A 33 14.64 15.29 9.20
C ARG A 33 14.29 14.13 10.15
N TYR A 34 14.48 12.90 9.69
CA TYR A 34 14.22 11.70 10.48
C TYR A 34 15.16 11.58 11.69
N LEU A 35 16.47 11.75 11.49
CA LEU A 35 17.47 11.62 12.55
C LEU A 35 17.43 12.81 13.52
N ASP A 36 17.18 14.03 13.04
CA ASP A 36 16.98 15.22 13.87
C ASP A 36 15.83 15.01 14.87
N GLN A 37 14.70 14.43 14.43
CA GLN A 37 13.55 14.12 15.29
C GLN A 37 13.89 13.10 16.39
N LYS A 38 14.92 12.29 16.17
CA LYS A 38 15.43 11.30 17.13
C LYS A 38 16.64 11.80 17.92
N GLY A 39 17.09 13.03 17.70
CA GLY A 39 18.26 13.62 18.37
C GLY A 39 19.59 12.98 17.97
N ILE A 40 19.67 12.38 16.78
CA ILE A 40 20.86 11.66 16.30
C ILE A 40 21.61 12.51 15.29
N SER A 41 22.91 12.70 15.51
CA SER A 41 23.79 13.41 14.58
C SER A 41 24.47 12.43 13.64
N PHE A 42 24.68 12.80 12.38
CA PHE A 42 25.36 11.95 11.39
C PHE A 42 26.14 12.79 10.39
N LYS A 43 27.09 12.16 9.70
CA LYS A 43 27.81 12.75 8.56
C LYS A 43 27.14 12.29 7.26
N SER A 44 26.56 13.22 6.52
CA SER A 44 25.90 12.90 5.24
C SER A 44 26.93 12.63 4.14
N CYS A 45 26.78 11.52 3.42
CA CYS A 45 27.47 11.23 2.17
C CYS A 45 26.44 11.24 1.03
N LEU A 46 26.37 12.34 0.29
CA LEU A 46 25.42 12.45 -0.83
C LEU A 46 25.92 11.64 -2.03
N LEU A 47 25.10 10.71 -2.51
CA LEU A 47 25.32 9.97 -3.75
C LEU A 47 24.11 10.15 -4.67
N ASN A 48 24.34 10.18 -5.99
CA ASN A 48 23.28 10.33 -6.99
C ASN A 48 22.76 8.99 -7.53
N GLY A 49 23.32 7.87 -7.04
CA GLY A 49 22.99 6.51 -7.44
C GLY A 49 24.02 5.54 -6.87
N SER A 50 23.72 4.24 -6.97
CA SER A 50 24.58 3.14 -6.47
C SER A 50 24.97 3.33 -4.99
N VAL A 51 23.99 3.74 -4.18
CA VAL A 51 24.17 4.02 -2.75
C VAL A 51 24.61 2.76 -2.01
N GLU A 52 24.12 1.61 -2.44
CA GLU A 52 24.42 0.27 -1.93
C GLU A 52 25.90 -0.11 -1.97
N VAL A 53 26.72 0.56 -2.79
CA VAL A 53 28.17 0.31 -2.89
C VAL A 53 28.96 1.05 -1.80
N ALA A 54 28.37 2.08 -1.19
CA ALA A 54 29.07 2.99 -0.28
C ALA A 54 29.70 2.30 0.95
N PRO A 55 29.04 1.34 1.63
CA PRO A 55 29.64 0.64 2.77
C PRO A 55 30.86 -0.19 2.36
N ARG A 56 30.71 -1.03 1.33
CA ARG A 56 31.81 -1.87 0.81
C ARG A 56 32.99 -1.06 0.26
N ALA A 57 32.73 0.15 -0.25
CA ALA A 57 33.75 1.09 -0.71
C ALA A 57 34.39 1.92 0.42
N GLY A 58 33.96 1.76 1.68
CA GLY A 58 34.47 2.52 2.83
C GLY A 58 34.03 3.99 2.89
N LEU A 59 33.03 4.37 2.08
CA LEU A 59 32.54 5.74 1.96
C LEU A 59 31.56 6.10 3.09
N ALA A 60 30.79 5.13 3.55
CA ALA A 60 29.79 5.28 4.61
C ALA A 60 29.75 4.04 5.51
N ASP A 61 29.22 4.21 6.71
CA ASP A 61 29.05 3.12 7.69
C ASP A 61 27.62 2.52 7.61
N ALA A 62 26.68 3.25 7.01
CA ALA A 62 25.33 2.79 6.71
C ALA A 62 24.79 3.49 5.46
N ILE A 63 23.64 3.03 4.96
CA ILE A 63 22.94 3.70 3.86
C ILE A 63 21.49 4.03 4.21
N CYS A 64 20.93 5.00 3.51
CA CYS A 64 19.51 5.27 3.46
C CYS A 64 19.05 5.33 2.00
N ASP A 65 18.29 4.34 1.55
CA ASP A 65 17.87 4.27 0.15
C ASP A 65 16.48 3.63 -0.04
N LEU A 66 15.96 3.72 -1.27
CA LEU A 66 14.68 3.14 -1.64
C LEU A 66 14.75 1.62 -1.66
N VAL A 67 13.88 0.99 -0.87
CA VAL A 67 13.71 -0.46 -0.82
C VAL A 67 12.33 -0.83 -1.35
N SER A 68 12.30 -1.88 -2.19
CA SER A 68 11.07 -2.52 -2.68
C SER A 68 11.08 -4.01 -2.32
N THR A 69 11.71 -4.87 -3.11
CA THR A 69 11.84 -6.30 -2.81
C THR A 69 12.96 -6.59 -1.81
N GLY A 70 13.98 -5.72 -1.74
CA GLY A 70 15.18 -5.92 -0.90
C GLY A 70 16.37 -6.55 -1.63
N ALA A 71 16.18 -7.03 -2.87
CA ALA A 71 17.22 -7.76 -3.62
C ALA A 71 18.54 -6.99 -3.79
N THR A 72 18.48 -5.68 -4.02
CA THR A 72 19.68 -4.84 -4.17
C THR A 72 20.50 -4.75 -2.88
N LEU A 73 19.84 -4.72 -1.71
CA LEU A 73 20.51 -4.71 -0.43
C LEU A 73 21.25 -6.04 -0.20
N GLU A 74 20.54 -7.15 -0.40
CA GLU A 74 21.08 -8.49 -0.23
C GLU A 74 22.28 -8.75 -1.13
N ALA A 75 22.20 -8.35 -2.41
CA ALA A 75 23.30 -8.48 -3.37
C ALA A 75 24.58 -7.71 -2.96
N ASN A 76 24.46 -6.74 -2.06
CA ASN A 76 25.56 -5.92 -1.56
C ASN A 76 25.90 -6.20 -0.08
N GLY A 77 25.36 -7.29 0.51
CA GLY A 77 25.65 -7.65 1.89
C GLY A 77 25.01 -6.71 2.92
N LEU A 78 23.90 -6.07 2.56
CA LEU A 78 23.15 -5.15 3.41
C LEU A 78 21.80 -5.73 3.82
N ARG A 79 21.31 -5.34 4.99
CA ARG A 79 19.95 -5.66 5.47
C ARG A 79 19.17 -4.39 5.79
N GLU A 80 17.89 -4.40 5.45
CA GLU A 80 16.95 -3.33 5.86
C GLU A 80 16.74 -3.40 7.38
N VAL A 81 17.01 -2.30 8.08
CA VAL A 81 16.91 -2.24 9.56
C VAL A 81 15.78 -1.35 10.06
N GLU A 82 15.42 -0.30 9.32
CA GLU A 82 14.31 0.57 9.71
C GLU A 82 13.74 1.36 8.54
N VAL A 83 12.41 1.42 8.44
CA VAL A 83 11.72 2.25 7.44
C VAL A 83 11.57 3.68 7.98
N ILE A 84 12.18 4.65 7.31
CA ILE A 84 12.14 6.06 7.75
C ILE A 84 11.04 6.87 7.05
N TYR A 85 10.62 6.42 5.85
CA TYR A 85 9.57 7.10 5.10
C TYR A 85 8.83 6.15 4.16
N ARG A 86 7.50 6.24 4.13
CA ARG A 86 6.65 5.53 3.16
C ARG A 86 6.17 6.51 2.08
N SER A 87 6.48 6.19 0.83
CA SER A 87 6.14 7.03 -0.32
C SER A 87 5.17 6.31 -1.25
N LYS A 88 4.30 7.08 -1.90
CA LYS A 88 3.40 6.69 -2.98
C LYS A 88 3.41 7.78 -4.05
N ALA A 89 3.05 7.45 -5.28
CA ALA A 89 2.78 8.47 -6.30
C ALA A 89 1.58 9.34 -5.85
N CYS A 90 1.64 10.64 -6.11
CA CYS A 90 0.59 11.59 -5.79
C CYS A 90 0.41 12.58 -6.95
N LEU A 91 -0.80 13.16 -7.03
CA LEU A 91 -1.07 14.30 -7.89
C LEU A 91 -0.83 15.58 -7.07
N ILE A 92 0.00 16.48 -7.59
CA ILE A 92 0.30 17.77 -6.95
C ILE A 92 -0.23 18.92 -7.81
N GLN A 93 -0.79 19.93 -7.15
CA GLN A 93 -1.20 21.19 -7.76
C GLN A 93 -0.36 22.32 -7.16
N ARG A 94 0.01 23.30 -7.99
CA ARG A 94 0.71 24.49 -7.51
C ARG A 94 -0.17 25.30 -6.56
N ASP A 95 0.46 26.01 -5.65
CA ASP A 95 -0.22 27.01 -4.83
C ASP A 95 -0.60 28.26 -5.66
N GLY A 96 -1.57 29.03 -5.15
CA GLY A 96 -2.09 30.25 -5.75
C GLY A 96 -3.18 30.05 -6.81
N GLU A 97 -3.70 31.16 -7.32
CA GLU A 97 -4.86 31.17 -8.22
C GLU A 97 -4.60 30.40 -9.52
N MET A 98 -5.59 29.59 -9.93
CA MET A 98 -5.61 28.86 -11.19
C MET A 98 -6.75 29.39 -12.06
N GLU A 99 -6.51 29.45 -13.37
CA GLU A 99 -7.55 29.81 -14.33
C GLU A 99 -8.72 28.82 -14.26
N ASP A 100 -9.95 29.32 -14.20
CA ASP A 100 -11.16 28.51 -14.00
C ASP A 100 -11.28 27.34 -14.98
N ALA A 101 -10.96 27.56 -16.26
CA ALA A 101 -11.01 26.52 -17.28
C ALA A 101 -10.02 25.37 -16.99
N LYS A 102 -8.86 25.68 -16.41
CA LYS A 102 -7.88 24.68 -15.98
C LYS A 102 -8.31 24.00 -14.69
N GLN A 103 -8.88 24.74 -13.74
CA GLN A 103 -9.39 24.16 -12.49
C GLN A 103 -10.49 23.13 -12.77
N GLN A 104 -11.45 23.46 -13.64
CA GLN A 104 -12.49 22.51 -14.07
C GLN A 104 -11.91 21.25 -14.73
N LEU A 105 -10.85 21.37 -15.52
CA LEU A 105 -10.17 20.22 -16.12
C LEU A 105 -9.46 19.37 -15.05
N ILE A 106 -8.83 19.99 -14.06
CA ILE A 106 -8.20 19.31 -12.92
C ILE A 106 -9.26 18.54 -12.14
N ASP A 107 -10.38 19.15 -11.79
CA ASP A 107 -11.47 18.51 -11.03
C ASP A 107 -12.04 17.30 -11.79
N LYS A 108 -12.21 17.44 -13.11
CA LYS A 108 -12.63 16.35 -13.99
C LYS A 108 -11.60 15.21 -14.05
N LEU A 109 -10.32 15.54 -14.09
CA LEU A 109 -9.25 14.54 -14.05
C LEU A 109 -9.19 13.85 -12.69
N LEU A 110 -9.32 14.59 -11.59
CA LEU A 110 -9.31 14.07 -10.23
C LEU A 110 -10.45 13.07 -10.02
N THR A 111 -11.66 13.40 -10.45
CA THR A 111 -12.83 12.50 -10.42
C THR A 111 -12.54 11.19 -11.15
N ARG A 112 -11.92 11.27 -12.33
CA ARG A 112 -11.55 10.07 -13.12
C ARG A 112 -10.45 9.25 -12.47
N ILE A 113 -9.42 9.89 -11.91
CA ILE A 113 -8.35 9.22 -11.19
C ILE A 113 -8.93 8.47 -9.99
N GLN A 114 -9.81 9.12 -9.23
CA GLN A 114 -10.47 8.51 -8.08
C GLN A 114 -11.32 7.30 -8.49
N GLY A 115 -12.16 7.43 -9.52
CA GLY A 115 -12.97 6.32 -10.02
C GLY A 115 -12.13 5.13 -10.55
N VAL A 116 -10.96 5.40 -11.14
CA VAL A 116 -10.02 4.34 -11.58
C VAL A 116 -9.33 3.66 -10.40
N ILE A 117 -8.90 4.42 -9.38
CA ILE A 117 -8.30 3.86 -8.16
C ILE A 117 -9.32 2.98 -7.44
N GLN A 118 -10.53 3.49 -7.25
CA GLN A 118 -11.62 2.78 -6.58
C GLN A 118 -11.99 1.50 -7.34
N ALA A 119 -12.13 1.55 -8.67
CA ALA A 119 -12.40 0.35 -9.47
C ALA A 119 -11.31 -0.73 -9.35
N ARG A 120 -10.03 -0.33 -9.29
CA ARG A 120 -8.90 -1.25 -9.15
C ARG A 120 -8.91 -1.98 -7.81
N GLU A 121 -9.23 -1.24 -6.74
CA GLU A 121 -9.26 -1.75 -5.37
C GLU A 121 -10.54 -2.53 -5.07
N SER A 122 -11.66 -2.15 -5.70
CA SER A 122 -12.94 -2.82 -5.58
C SER A 122 -13.03 -4.12 -6.39
N LYS A 123 -13.94 -5.01 -5.98
CA LYS A 123 -14.30 -6.24 -6.69
C LYS A 123 -15.81 -6.41 -6.71
N TYR A 124 -16.32 -6.90 -7.83
CA TYR A 124 -17.72 -7.30 -7.91
C TYR A 124 -17.83 -8.77 -7.47
N ILE A 125 -18.62 -9.02 -6.44
CA ILE A 125 -18.77 -10.32 -5.82
C ILE A 125 -20.18 -10.83 -6.11
N MET A 126 -20.25 -12.06 -6.62
CA MET A 126 -21.50 -12.80 -6.75
C MET A 126 -21.39 -14.08 -5.96
N LEU A 127 -22.42 -14.43 -5.20
CA LEU A 127 -22.46 -15.70 -4.49
C LEU A 127 -23.90 -16.12 -4.21
N HIS A 128 -24.11 -17.40 -3.94
CA HIS A 128 -25.33 -17.90 -3.36
C HIS A 128 -25.19 -17.96 -1.84
N ALA A 129 -26.11 -17.35 -1.10
CA ALA A 129 -26.14 -17.34 0.36
C ALA A 129 -27.42 -18.00 0.90
N PRO A 130 -27.35 -18.71 2.04
CA PRO A 130 -28.55 -19.11 2.78
C PRO A 130 -29.33 -17.89 3.26
N THR A 131 -30.64 -17.91 3.07
CA THR A 131 -31.55 -16.82 3.48
C THR A 131 -31.52 -16.55 4.99
N GLU A 132 -31.39 -17.60 5.80
CA GLU A 132 -31.33 -17.53 7.27
C GLU A 132 -30.03 -16.93 7.83
N ARG A 133 -28.95 -16.87 7.03
CA ARG A 133 -27.62 -16.40 7.45
C ARG A 133 -27.14 -15.18 6.66
N LEU A 134 -28.06 -14.48 6.02
CA LEU A 134 -27.71 -13.40 5.10
C LEU A 134 -26.96 -12.27 5.79
N ASP A 135 -27.38 -11.88 7.00
CA ASP A 135 -26.73 -10.81 7.76
C ASP A 135 -25.29 -11.15 8.14
N GLU A 136 -25.03 -12.42 8.52
CA GLU A 136 -23.68 -12.91 8.82
C GLU A 136 -22.79 -12.88 7.57
N VAL A 137 -23.36 -13.27 6.42
CA VAL A 137 -22.67 -13.23 5.13
C VAL A 137 -22.32 -11.80 4.72
N ILE A 138 -23.24 -10.85 4.92
CA ILE A 138 -23.03 -9.42 4.63
C ILE A 138 -21.95 -8.84 5.54
N ALA A 139 -21.97 -9.18 6.84
CA ALA A 139 -21.00 -8.68 7.80
C ALA A 139 -19.55 -9.12 7.51
N LEU A 140 -19.35 -10.25 6.81
CA LEU A 140 -18.03 -10.71 6.39
C LEU A 140 -17.48 -9.99 5.14
N LEU A 141 -18.29 -9.19 4.46
CA LEU A 141 -17.94 -8.54 3.21
C LEU A 141 -17.71 -7.03 3.46
N PRO A 142 -16.45 -6.62 3.74
CA PRO A 142 -16.14 -5.26 4.12
C PRO A 142 -16.35 -4.29 2.95
N GLY A 143 -16.81 -3.08 3.28
CA GLY A 143 -17.02 -2.02 2.30
C GLY A 143 -18.12 -2.31 1.29
N ALA A 144 -18.96 -3.31 1.53
CA ALA A 144 -20.12 -3.60 0.71
C ALA A 144 -21.20 -2.53 0.93
N GLU A 145 -21.66 -1.91 -0.17
CA GLU A 145 -22.97 -1.26 -0.16
C GLU A 145 -24.07 -2.29 0.15
N ARG A 146 -25.34 -1.85 0.25
CA ARG A 146 -26.47 -2.77 0.39
C ARG A 146 -26.45 -3.79 -0.75
N PRO A 147 -26.36 -5.10 -0.46
CA PRO A 147 -26.31 -6.10 -1.51
C PRO A 147 -27.62 -6.12 -2.30
N THR A 148 -27.50 -6.41 -3.59
CA THR A 148 -28.65 -6.80 -4.40
C THR A 148 -28.93 -8.27 -4.16
N ILE A 149 -30.17 -8.57 -3.76
CA ILE A 149 -30.60 -9.94 -3.43
C ILE A 149 -31.62 -10.38 -4.47
N LEU A 150 -31.35 -11.52 -5.10
CA LEU A 150 -32.17 -12.10 -6.16
C LEU A 150 -32.64 -13.50 -5.73
N PRO A 151 -33.95 -13.80 -5.86
CA PRO A 151 -34.45 -15.15 -5.60
C PRO A 151 -33.92 -16.14 -6.64
N LEU A 152 -33.61 -17.35 -6.20
CA LEU A 152 -33.18 -18.44 -7.08
C LEU A 152 -34.40 -19.25 -7.56
N ALA A 153 -34.42 -19.61 -8.83
CA ALA A 153 -35.50 -20.40 -9.40
C ALA A 153 -35.56 -21.80 -8.75
N GLY A 154 -36.69 -22.12 -8.10
CA GLY A 154 -36.90 -23.42 -7.45
C GLY A 154 -36.18 -23.61 -6.12
N ASP A 155 -35.57 -22.56 -5.55
CA ASP A 155 -34.88 -22.61 -4.27
C ASP A 155 -35.32 -21.45 -3.37
N GLN A 156 -36.01 -21.77 -2.27
CA GLN A 156 -36.47 -20.80 -1.29
C GLN A 156 -35.51 -20.62 -0.10
N GLN A 157 -34.52 -21.51 0.03
CA GLN A 157 -33.58 -21.48 1.14
C GLN A 157 -32.34 -20.64 0.82
N ARG A 158 -32.05 -20.41 -0.46
CA ARG A 158 -30.90 -19.62 -0.93
C ARG A 158 -31.31 -18.48 -1.84
N VAL A 159 -30.47 -17.45 -1.83
CA VAL A 159 -30.56 -16.28 -2.72
C VAL A 159 -29.25 -16.07 -3.45
N ALA A 160 -29.31 -15.53 -4.65
CA ALA A 160 -28.16 -14.96 -5.31
C ALA A 160 -27.93 -13.54 -4.77
N MET A 161 -26.70 -13.27 -4.35
CA MET A 161 -26.28 -12.00 -3.79
C MET A 161 -25.23 -11.38 -4.69
N HIS A 162 -25.42 -10.12 -5.03
CA HIS A 162 -24.53 -9.32 -5.85
C HIS A 162 -24.11 -8.07 -5.08
N MET A 163 -22.82 -7.77 -5.06
CA MET A 163 -22.30 -6.57 -4.39
C MET A 163 -20.98 -6.12 -4.97
N VAL A 164 -20.64 -4.86 -4.72
CA VAL A 164 -19.28 -4.33 -4.85
C VAL A 164 -18.67 -4.29 -3.46
N SER A 165 -17.51 -4.90 -3.27
CA SER A 165 -16.69 -4.71 -2.08
C SER A 165 -15.52 -3.81 -2.44
N THR A 166 -15.26 -2.77 -1.62
CA THR A 166 -14.17 -1.80 -1.83
C THR A 166 -12.81 -2.31 -1.34
N GLU A 167 -12.77 -3.52 -0.79
CA GLU A 167 -11.55 -4.16 -0.31
C GLU A 167 -11.25 -5.44 -1.09
N THR A 168 -9.98 -5.87 -1.04
CA THR A 168 -9.59 -7.15 -1.63
C THR A 168 -10.16 -8.29 -0.80
N LEU A 169 -10.94 -9.17 -1.43
CA LEU A 169 -11.43 -10.38 -0.79
C LEU A 169 -10.27 -11.37 -0.59
N PHE A 170 -9.86 -11.58 0.65
CA PHE A 170 -8.82 -12.54 0.99
C PHE A 170 -9.34 -13.98 0.99
N TRP A 171 -8.44 -14.96 0.84
CA TRP A 171 -8.76 -16.38 0.93
C TRP A 171 -9.47 -16.75 2.24
N GLU A 172 -9.01 -16.18 3.36
CA GLU A 172 -9.63 -16.38 4.68
C GLU A 172 -11.11 -15.94 4.70
N THR A 173 -11.46 -14.86 3.99
CA THR A 173 -12.86 -14.40 3.91
C THR A 173 -13.70 -15.38 3.09
N MET A 174 -13.17 -15.90 1.98
CA MET A 174 -13.86 -16.91 1.17
C MET A 174 -14.10 -18.20 1.94
N GLU A 175 -13.15 -18.63 2.76
CA GLU A 175 -13.28 -19.80 3.63
C GLU A 175 -14.37 -19.60 4.70
N LYS A 176 -14.41 -18.42 5.35
CA LYS A 176 -15.47 -18.08 6.31
C LYS A 176 -16.85 -18.07 5.66
N LEU A 177 -16.98 -17.48 4.47
CA LEU A 177 -18.22 -17.50 3.70
C LEU A 177 -18.66 -18.93 3.39
N LYS A 178 -17.71 -19.81 3.04
CA LYS A 178 -18.00 -21.22 2.77
C LYS A 178 -18.52 -21.95 4.01
N VAL A 179 -17.96 -21.69 5.19
CA VAL A 179 -18.42 -22.23 6.47
C VAL A 179 -19.85 -21.75 6.80
N LEU A 180 -20.22 -20.53 6.42
CA LEU A 180 -21.59 -20.02 6.56
C LEU A 180 -22.59 -20.60 5.54
N GLY A 181 -22.15 -21.47 4.64
CA GLY A 181 -23.01 -22.10 3.63
C GLY A 181 -23.06 -21.37 2.29
N ALA A 182 -22.21 -20.36 2.08
CA ALA A 182 -22.11 -19.70 0.78
C ALA A 182 -21.58 -20.67 -0.29
N SER A 183 -22.06 -20.49 -1.52
CA SER A 183 -21.65 -21.30 -2.68
C SER A 183 -21.60 -20.46 -3.95
N SER A 184 -21.00 -21.00 -5.01
CA SER A 184 -20.86 -20.30 -6.30
C SER A 184 -20.25 -18.89 -6.17
N ILE A 185 -19.26 -18.73 -5.29
CA ILE A 185 -18.58 -17.45 -5.06
C ILE A 185 -17.73 -17.10 -6.28
N LEU A 186 -18.04 -15.98 -6.90
CA LEU A 186 -17.34 -15.42 -8.06
C LEU A 186 -16.86 -14.02 -7.70
N VAL A 187 -15.61 -13.73 -8.07
CA VAL A 187 -14.98 -12.42 -7.88
C VAL A 187 -14.57 -11.90 -9.25
N LEU A 188 -15.20 -10.82 -9.68
CA LEU A 188 -14.96 -10.19 -10.97
C LEU A 188 -14.21 -8.85 -10.80
N PRO A 189 -13.26 -8.53 -11.71
CA PRO A 189 -12.63 -7.22 -11.72
C PRO A 189 -13.63 -6.15 -12.18
N ILE A 190 -13.47 -4.93 -11.63
CA ILE A 190 -14.20 -3.74 -12.09
C ILE A 190 -13.22 -2.88 -12.87
N GLU A 191 -13.56 -2.50 -14.10
CA GLU A 191 -12.67 -1.68 -14.93
C GLU A 191 -12.75 -0.19 -14.57
N LYS A 192 -13.96 0.31 -14.32
CA LYS A 192 -14.24 1.69 -13.99
C LYS A 192 -15.44 1.77 -13.06
N MET A 193 -15.39 2.70 -12.13
CA MET A 193 -16.47 2.98 -11.20
C MET A 193 -16.61 4.50 -11.08
N MET A 194 -17.83 4.97 -10.89
CA MET A 194 -18.14 6.37 -10.69
C MET A 194 -19.26 6.43 -9.65
N GLU A 195 -19.00 7.15 -8.57
CA GLU A 195 -19.95 7.49 -7.51
C GLU A 195 -20.21 8.99 -7.54
#